data_AF-A0A7Z9XDH5-F1
#
_entry.id   AF-A0A7Z9XDH5-F1
#
_cell.length_a   1.000
_cell.length_b   1.000
_cell.length_c   1.000
_cell.angle_alpha   90.00
_cell.angle_beta   90.00
_cell.angle_gamma   90.00
#
_symmetry.space_group_name_H-M   'P 1'
#
loop_
_entity.id
_entity.type
_entity.pdbx_description
1 polymer ?
#
loop_
_entity_poly.entity_id
_entity_poly.type
_entity_poly.pdbx_seq_one_letter_code
_entity_poly.pdbx_strand_id
1 'polypeptide(L)'
;MPKAGATLYEAGAKLTAYALGLKEEPDDGIHVGHAHGDATAPIVLDRGVIQRHIFIGGGVGSGKSYTRGVLAEELHCLGVPQINIDINGEMIDATKELGGLNLVPAKDFTLPLSALTAGDIINAAPSLTGNMLDLVTHAHEELLKESMKTGGYFLVDDLLCKIDEVAPQLGMKSVTIKPAKSRTESLKRIKYLGETLRLAERNSSRRYYQHRLPRHVGV
;
A
#
# COMPACT_ATOMS: atom_id res chain seq x y z
N MET A 1 46.27 -10.37 9.53
CA MET A 1 46.20 -8.95 9.12
C MET A 1 47.07 -8.74 7.88
N PRO A 2 46.70 -7.85 6.94
CA PRO A 2 47.52 -7.56 5.77
C PRO A 2 48.88 -6.95 6.19
N LYS A 3 49.94 -7.23 5.43
CA LYS A 3 51.29 -6.70 5.68
C LYS A 3 51.38 -5.25 5.18
N ALA A 4 52.12 -4.40 5.88
CA ALA A 4 52.46 -3.07 5.39
C ALA A 4 53.21 -3.17 4.05
N GLY A 5 52.82 -2.33 3.07
CA GLY A 5 53.37 -2.35 1.72
C GLY A 5 52.79 -3.43 0.79
N ALA A 6 51.77 -4.17 1.21
CA ALA A 6 51.09 -5.12 0.33
C ALA A 6 50.39 -4.40 -0.84
N THR A 7 50.54 -4.96 -2.04
CA THR A 7 49.86 -4.47 -3.25
C THR A 7 48.35 -4.60 -3.10
N LEU A 8 47.63 -3.53 -3.44
CA LEU A 8 46.18 -3.51 -3.54
C LEU A 8 45.77 -3.72 -5.00
N TYR A 9 44.70 -4.47 -5.19
CA TYR A 9 44.11 -4.72 -6.50
C TYR A 9 42.67 -4.25 -6.49
N GLU A 10 42.23 -3.67 -7.60
CA GLU A 10 40.82 -3.35 -7.81
C GLU A 10 40.03 -4.66 -7.95
N ALA A 11 38.88 -4.72 -7.27
CA ALA A 11 37.99 -5.86 -7.38
C ALA A 11 37.15 -5.71 -8.65
N GLY A 12 37.37 -6.60 -9.63
CA GLY A 12 36.54 -6.60 -10.84
C GLY A 12 35.08 -6.99 -10.54
N ALA A 13 34.17 -6.62 -11.45
CA ALA A 13 32.73 -6.80 -11.34
C ALA A 13 32.27 -8.14 -10.76
N LYS A 14 32.84 -9.26 -11.25
CA LYS A 14 32.48 -10.60 -10.79
C LYS A 14 32.82 -10.84 -9.31
N LEU A 15 34.01 -10.41 -8.87
CA LEU A 15 34.41 -10.56 -7.48
C LEU A 15 33.56 -9.66 -6.57
N THR A 16 33.23 -8.46 -7.03
CA THR A 16 32.35 -7.53 -6.32
C THR A 16 30.95 -8.11 -6.15
N ALA A 17 30.34 -8.63 -7.23
CA ALA A 17 29.03 -9.26 -7.17
C ALA A 17 29.02 -10.47 -6.22
N TYR A 18 30.00 -11.36 -6.35
CA TYR A 18 30.14 -12.54 -5.49
C TYR A 18 30.31 -12.16 -4.01
N ALA A 19 31.23 -11.23 -3.71
CA ALA A 19 31.52 -10.82 -2.33
C ALA A 19 30.32 -10.15 -1.64
N LEU A 20 29.48 -9.44 -2.40
CA LEU A 20 28.28 -8.76 -1.90
C LEU A 20 27.01 -9.61 -1.99
N GLY A 21 27.08 -10.82 -2.55
CA GLY A 21 25.91 -11.69 -2.73
C GLY A 21 24.90 -11.18 -3.76
N LEU A 22 25.36 -10.43 -4.76
CA LEU A 22 24.57 -9.86 -5.85
C LEU A 22 24.50 -10.84 -7.03
N LYS A 23 23.52 -10.66 -7.93
CA LYS A 23 23.51 -11.35 -9.22
C LYS A 23 24.50 -10.67 -10.19
N GLU A 24 25.09 -11.47 -11.07
CA GLU A 24 26.01 -10.95 -12.09
C GLU A 24 25.24 -10.28 -13.25
N GLU A 25 24.11 -10.88 -13.67
CA GLU A 25 23.34 -10.41 -14.82
C GLU A 25 22.15 -9.52 -14.40
N PRO A 26 21.94 -8.36 -15.04
CA PRO A 26 20.81 -7.46 -14.74
C PRO A 26 19.42 -8.10 -14.82
N ASP A 27 19.25 -9.11 -15.68
CA ASP A 27 17.98 -9.82 -15.90
C ASP A 27 17.67 -10.88 -14.82
N ASP A 28 18.64 -11.24 -13.99
CA ASP A 28 18.48 -12.28 -12.97
C ASP A 28 17.85 -11.78 -11.67
N GLY A 29 17.64 -10.46 -11.53
CA GLY A 29 17.17 -9.86 -10.30
C GLY A 29 16.54 -8.48 -10.48
N ILE A 30 16.69 -7.65 -9.45
CA ILE A 30 16.27 -6.25 -9.44
C ILE A 30 17.53 -5.41 -9.63
N HIS A 31 17.67 -4.79 -10.80
CA HIS A 31 18.82 -3.96 -11.11
C HIS A 31 18.61 -2.54 -10.55
N VAL A 32 19.43 -2.14 -9.56
CA VAL A 32 19.29 -0.84 -8.89
C VAL A 32 20.32 0.19 -9.35
N GLY A 33 21.29 -0.19 -10.18
CA GLY A 33 22.35 0.66 -10.69
C GLY A 33 23.70 -0.06 -10.72
N HIS A 34 24.80 0.69 -10.63
CA HIS A 34 26.16 0.17 -10.69
C HIS A 34 26.97 0.56 -9.45
N ALA A 35 28.05 -0.18 -9.19
CA ALA A 35 28.99 0.18 -8.13
C ALA A 35 29.61 1.54 -8.43
N HIS A 36 29.78 2.37 -7.40
CA HIS A 36 30.44 3.66 -7.57
C HIS A 36 31.92 3.45 -7.94
N GLY A 37 32.36 4.10 -9.02
CA GLY A 37 33.74 3.99 -9.52
C GLY A 37 33.95 2.87 -10.54
N ASP A 38 33.04 1.89 -10.63
CA ASP A 38 33.08 0.81 -11.61
C ASP A 38 31.69 0.60 -12.23
N ALA A 39 31.46 1.24 -13.37
CA ALA A 39 30.21 1.10 -14.13
C ALA A 39 30.04 -0.30 -14.76
N THR A 40 31.05 -1.16 -14.72
CA THR A 40 30.95 -2.55 -15.23
C THR A 40 30.45 -3.52 -14.17
N ALA A 41 30.34 -3.08 -12.90
CA ALA A 41 29.85 -3.88 -11.79
C ALA A 41 28.38 -3.54 -11.49
N PRO A 42 27.40 -4.27 -12.06
CA PRO A 42 26.00 -4.01 -11.81
C PRO A 42 25.63 -4.41 -10.37
N ILE A 43 24.74 -3.63 -9.76
CA ILE A 43 24.13 -3.92 -8.47
C ILE A 43 22.77 -4.53 -8.74
N VAL A 44 22.73 -5.86 -8.71
CA VAL A 44 21.53 -6.64 -8.98
C VAL A 44 21.15 -7.42 -7.74
N LEU A 45 20.03 -7.05 -7.12
CA LEU A 45 19.53 -7.70 -5.92
C LEU A 45 18.78 -8.99 -6.29
N ASP A 46 18.92 -10.02 -5.47
CA ASP A 46 18.10 -11.23 -5.59
C ASP A 46 16.61 -10.91 -5.45
N ARG A 47 15.76 -11.51 -6.29
CA ARG A 47 14.30 -11.26 -6.29
C ARG A 47 13.64 -11.57 -4.95
N GLY A 48 14.21 -12.47 -4.15
CA GLY A 48 13.77 -12.76 -2.78
C GLY A 48 13.83 -11.56 -1.84
N VAL A 49 14.56 -10.49 -2.19
CA VAL A 49 14.56 -9.24 -1.41
C VAL A 49 13.16 -8.62 -1.31
N ILE A 50 12.28 -8.84 -2.30
CA ILE A 50 10.90 -8.32 -2.33
C ILE A 50 10.07 -8.86 -1.17
N GLN A 51 10.38 -10.07 -0.70
CA GLN A 51 9.70 -10.67 0.45
C GLN A 51 10.09 -9.99 1.77
N ARG A 52 11.13 -9.15 1.75
CA ARG A 52 11.60 -8.38 2.90
C ARG A 52 11.14 -6.94 2.74
N HIS A 53 10.95 -6.25 3.86
CA HIS A 53 10.67 -4.81 3.82
C HIS A 53 11.91 -4.05 3.35
N ILE A 54 11.74 -3.15 2.38
CA ILE A 54 12.78 -2.26 1.87
C ILE A 54 12.54 -0.86 2.43
N PHE A 55 13.58 -0.26 3.01
CA PHE A 55 13.57 1.12 3.49
C PHE A 55 14.52 1.97 2.65
N ILE A 56 14.01 3.07 2.08
CA ILE A 56 14.79 4.05 1.31
C ILE A 56 14.88 5.34 2.13
N GLY A 57 16.07 5.62 2.66
CA GLY A 57 16.34 6.79 3.51
C GLY A 57 17.30 7.78 2.86
N GLY A 58 17.18 9.06 3.20
CA GLY A 58 18.10 10.10 2.75
C GLY A 58 17.54 11.52 2.87
N GLY A 59 18.42 12.52 2.85
CA GLY A 59 18.05 13.94 2.90
C GLY A 59 17.23 14.41 1.70
N VAL A 60 16.74 15.65 1.74
CA VAL A 60 16.07 16.27 0.57
C VAL A 60 17.05 16.30 -0.60
N GLY A 61 16.59 15.95 -1.80
CA GLY A 61 17.43 15.92 -3.01
C GLY A 61 18.38 14.72 -3.10
N SER A 62 18.36 13.77 -2.17
CA SER A 62 19.27 12.60 -2.18
C SER A 62 18.87 11.48 -3.15
N GLY A 63 17.86 11.70 -4.01
CA GLY A 63 17.41 10.70 -4.98
C GLY A 63 16.45 9.62 -4.46
N LYS A 64 15.81 9.77 -3.30
CA LYS A 64 14.86 8.77 -2.77
C LYS A 64 13.75 8.39 -3.76
N SER A 65 13.09 9.40 -4.33
CA SER A 65 11.99 9.23 -5.28
C SER A 65 12.48 8.61 -6.58
N TYR A 66 13.69 8.96 -7.01
CA TYR A 66 14.36 8.32 -8.14
C TYR A 66 14.63 6.83 -7.88
N THR A 67 15.25 6.48 -6.76
CA THR A 67 15.48 5.07 -6.37
C THR A 67 14.16 4.29 -6.28
N ARG A 68 13.11 4.91 -5.73
CA ARG A 68 11.78 4.31 -5.68
C ARG A 68 11.17 4.10 -7.07
N GLY A 69 11.42 5.00 -8.02
CA GLY A 69 11.02 4.87 -9.42
C GLY A 69 11.70 3.70 -10.11
N VAL A 70 13.03 3.60 -10.01
CA VAL A 70 13.82 2.46 -10.54
C VAL A 70 13.29 1.13 -9.99
N LEU A 71 13.05 1.05 -8.69
CA LEU A 71 12.47 -0.16 -8.09
C LEU A 71 11.06 -0.45 -8.62
N ALA A 72 10.24 0.58 -8.84
CA ALA A 72 8.89 0.40 -9.40
C ALA A 72 8.92 -0.19 -10.81
N GLU A 73 9.84 0.29 -11.66
CA GLU A 73 10.03 -0.22 -13.02
C GLU A 73 10.53 -1.67 -13.03
N GLU A 74 11.55 -1.98 -12.23
CA GLU A 74 12.08 -3.35 -12.12
C GLU A 74 11.02 -4.31 -11.59
N LEU A 75 10.25 -3.92 -10.56
CA LEU A 75 9.13 -4.72 -10.04
C LEU A 75 8.03 -4.92 -11.08
N HIS A 76 7.73 -3.89 -11.88
CA HIS A 76 6.75 -3.98 -12.97
C HIS A 76 7.22 -4.97 -14.05
N CYS A 77 8.48 -4.91 -14.46
CA CYS A 77 9.09 -5.85 -15.41
C CYS A 77 9.03 -7.31 -14.92
N LEU A 78 9.07 -7.51 -13.59
CA LEU A 78 8.92 -8.83 -12.95
C LEU A 78 7.45 -9.26 -12.79
N GLY A 79 6.48 -8.43 -13.22
CA GLY A 79 5.05 -8.72 -13.09
C GLY A 79 4.51 -8.59 -11.66
N VAL A 80 5.23 -7.88 -10.79
CA VAL A 80 4.83 -7.70 -9.39
C VAL A 80 3.77 -6.59 -9.30
N PRO A 81 2.56 -6.87 -8.79
CA PRO A 81 1.54 -5.84 -8.56
C PRO A 81 2.00 -4.82 -7.53
N GLN A 82 1.70 -3.55 -7.77
CA GLN A 82 2.13 -2.43 -6.91
C GLN A 82 0.94 -1.57 -6.50
N ILE A 83 0.91 -1.18 -5.23
CA ILE A 83 0.00 -0.17 -4.69
C ILE A 83 0.87 0.93 -4.08
N ASN A 84 0.69 2.16 -4.54
CA ASN A 84 1.49 3.30 -4.14
C ASN A 84 0.63 4.30 -3.37
N ILE A 85 0.99 4.56 -2.11
CA ILE A 85 0.42 5.66 -1.33
C ILE A 85 1.34 6.86 -1.52
N ASP A 86 0.94 7.75 -2.44
CA ASP A 86 1.77 8.86 -2.89
C ASP A 86 1.14 10.19 -2.48
N ILE A 87 1.59 10.72 -1.34
CA ILE A 87 1.09 11.99 -0.79
C ILE A 87 1.58 13.19 -1.60
N ASN A 88 2.78 13.08 -2.21
CA ASN A 88 3.44 14.18 -2.91
C ASN A 88 3.17 14.17 -4.43
N GLY A 89 2.60 13.10 -4.97
CA GLY A 89 2.28 12.96 -6.39
C GLY A 89 3.51 12.70 -7.28
N GLU A 90 4.62 12.26 -6.70
CA GLU A 90 5.89 12.02 -7.41
C GLU A 90 5.80 10.87 -8.42
N MET A 91 4.76 10.04 -8.34
CA MET A 91 4.67 8.76 -9.04
C MET A 91 3.49 8.72 -10.01
N ILE A 92 2.79 9.84 -10.17
CA ILE A 92 1.62 9.97 -11.05
C ILE A 92 1.98 9.63 -12.49
N ASP A 93 3.07 10.19 -13.02
CA ASP A 93 3.43 10.03 -14.43
C ASP A 93 4.03 8.65 -14.70
N ALA A 94 4.95 8.18 -13.86
CA ALA A 94 5.44 6.81 -13.91
C ALA A 94 4.30 5.77 -13.84
N THR A 95 3.28 6.00 -13.01
CA THR A 95 2.10 5.12 -12.95
C THR A 95 1.35 5.10 -14.28
N LYS A 96 1.22 6.23 -14.99
CA LYS A 96 0.57 6.27 -16.32
C LYS A 96 1.42 5.55 -17.38
N GLU A 97 2.72 5.79 -17.38
CA GLU A 97 3.67 5.21 -18.34
C GLU A 97 3.73 3.69 -18.22
N LEU A 98 3.66 3.17 -16.99
CA LEU A 98 3.57 1.74 -16.69
C LEU A 98 2.16 1.15 -16.88
N GLY A 99 1.20 1.92 -17.40
CA GLY A 99 -0.17 1.47 -17.67
C GLY A 99 -1.04 1.25 -16.43
N GLY A 100 -0.65 1.82 -15.30
CA GLY A 100 -1.37 1.74 -14.02
C GLY A 100 -2.52 2.76 -13.90
N LEU A 101 -3.15 2.77 -12.72
CA LEU A 101 -4.27 3.64 -12.38
C LEU A 101 -3.88 4.61 -11.27
N ASN A 102 -4.08 5.90 -11.52
CA ASN A 102 -4.01 6.92 -10.47
C ASN A 102 -5.42 7.12 -9.90
N LEU A 103 -5.57 6.90 -8.59
CA LEU A 103 -6.84 6.97 -7.89
C LEU A 103 -6.76 8.01 -6.76
N VAL A 104 -7.75 8.90 -6.70
CA VAL A 104 -7.91 9.88 -5.63
C VAL A 104 -9.06 9.46 -4.72
N PRO A 105 -8.83 9.31 -3.39
CA PRO A 105 -9.91 9.02 -2.44
C PRO A 105 -11.04 10.05 -2.53
N ALA A 106 -12.28 9.62 -2.34
CA ALA A 106 -13.51 10.43 -2.47
C ALA A 106 -13.82 10.95 -3.88
N LYS A 107 -12.99 10.67 -4.89
CA LYS A 107 -13.22 11.05 -6.28
C LYS A 107 -13.28 9.82 -7.16
N ASP A 108 -12.21 9.04 -7.16
CA ASP A 108 -12.07 7.87 -8.00
C ASP A 108 -12.38 6.59 -7.22
N PHE A 109 -12.33 6.62 -5.88
CA PHE A 109 -12.72 5.51 -5.04
C PHE A 109 -13.20 5.92 -3.64
N THR A 110 -13.98 5.02 -3.05
CA THR A 110 -14.44 5.07 -1.66
C THR A 110 -14.09 3.77 -0.94
N LEU A 111 -14.06 3.84 0.39
CA LEU A 111 -13.81 2.73 1.29
C LEU A 111 -15.10 2.34 2.00
N PRO A 112 -15.50 1.07 2.00
CA PRO A 112 -16.63 0.63 2.81
C PRO A 112 -16.27 0.71 4.30
N LEU A 113 -17.29 0.76 5.14
CA LEU A 113 -17.08 0.87 6.59
C LEU A 113 -16.38 -0.38 7.14
N SER A 114 -16.62 -1.53 6.51
CA SER A 114 -15.92 -2.79 6.79
C SER A 114 -14.40 -2.75 6.60
N ALA A 115 -13.85 -1.75 5.89
CA ALA A 115 -12.41 -1.58 5.71
C ALA A 115 -11.74 -0.85 6.88
N LEU A 116 -12.53 -0.31 7.81
CA LEU A 116 -12.07 0.43 8.98
C LEU A 116 -12.10 -0.44 10.24
N THR A 117 -11.20 -0.14 11.18
CA THR A 117 -11.28 -0.71 12.53
C THR A 117 -12.30 0.07 13.36
N ALA A 118 -12.78 -0.52 14.47
CA ALA A 118 -13.62 0.22 15.40
C ALA A 118 -12.94 1.50 15.92
N GLY A 119 -11.62 1.45 16.13
CA GLY A 119 -10.82 2.62 16.51
C GLY A 119 -10.88 3.75 15.49
N ASP A 120 -10.82 3.43 14.19
CA ASP A 120 -10.95 4.42 13.12
C ASP A 120 -12.34 5.07 13.12
N ILE A 121 -13.39 4.27 13.34
CA ILE A 121 -14.78 4.76 13.46
C ILE A 121 -14.93 5.72 14.63
N ILE A 122 -14.36 5.37 15.79
CA ILE A 122 -14.40 6.18 17.00
C ILE A 122 -13.68 7.51 16.78
N ASN A 123 -12.50 7.47 16.16
CA ASN A 123 -11.72 8.66 15.86
C ASN A 123 -12.42 9.56 14.83
N ALA A 124 -13.18 8.98 13.91
CA ALA A 124 -13.92 9.69 12.88
C ALA A 124 -15.27 10.26 13.35
N ALA A 125 -15.91 9.65 14.35
CA ALA A 125 -17.20 10.08 14.88
C ALA A 125 -17.05 10.94 16.16
N PRO A 126 -17.42 12.23 16.14
CA PRO A 126 -17.16 13.14 17.23
C PRO A 126 -18.00 12.83 18.49
N SER A 127 -17.32 12.84 19.63
CA SER A 127 -17.92 12.76 20.99
C SER A 127 -18.66 11.44 21.31
N LEU A 128 -18.21 10.32 20.75
CA LEU A 128 -18.59 9.00 21.27
C LEU A 128 -17.86 8.74 22.60
N THR A 129 -18.62 8.61 23.69
CA THR A 129 -18.08 8.38 25.04
C THR A 129 -18.95 7.43 25.85
N GLY A 130 -18.35 6.76 26.85
CA GLY A 130 -19.05 5.83 27.74
C GLY A 130 -19.86 4.79 26.99
N ASN A 131 -21.09 4.56 27.43
CA ASN A 131 -21.98 3.54 26.85
C ASN A 131 -22.26 3.71 25.34
N MET A 132 -22.12 4.92 24.77
CA MET A 132 -22.25 5.12 23.32
C MET A 132 -21.09 4.47 22.57
N LEU A 133 -19.88 4.59 23.14
CA LEU A 133 -18.67 4.01 22.59
C LEU A 133 -18.79 2.48 22.54
N ASP A 134 -19.19 1.88 23.67
CA ASP A 134 -19.35 0.43 23.79
C ASP A 134 -20.40 -0.08 22.81
N LEU A 135 -21.52 0.63 22.69
CA LEU A 135 -22.61 0.29 21.77
C LEU A 135 -22.15 0.31 20.30
N VAL A 136 -21.50 1.39 19.85
CA VAL A 136 -21.04 1.53 18.46
C VAL A 136 -19.93 0.52 18.15
N THR A 137 -19.00 0.32 19.09
CA THR A 137 -17.90 -0.65 18.96
C THR A 137 -18.46 -2.06 18.81
N HIS A 138 -19.38 -2.47 19.68
CA HIS A 138 -19.99 -3.78 19.62
C HIS A 138 -20.76 -4.01 18.32
N ALA A 139 -21.59 -3.05 17.91
CA ALA A 139 -22.32 -3.12 16.64
C ALA A 139 -21.37 -3.26 15.43
N HIS A 140 -20.28 -2.48 15.42
CA HIS A 140 -19.28 -2.55 14.36
C HIS A 140 -18.57 -3.91 14.31
N GLU A 141 -18.15 -4.45 15.46
CA GLU A 141 -17.48 -5.74 15.53
C GLU A 141 -18.37 -6.91 15.10
N GLU A 142 -19.66 -6.88 15.43
CA GLU A 142 -20.61 -7.88 14.93
C GLU A 142 -20.74 -7.84 13.42
N LEU A 143 -20.93 -6.65 12.84
CA LEU A 143 -20.98 -6.48 11.39
C LEU A 143 -19.67 -6.93 10.72
N LEU A 144 -18.52 -6.63 11.32
CA LEU A 144 -17.22 -7.07 10.80
C LEU A 144 -17.12 -8.60 10.77
N LYS A 145 -17.58 -9.27 11.83
CA LYS A 145 -17.64 -10.75 11.87
C LYS A 145 -18.59 -11.31 10.82
N GLU A 146 -19.74 -10.70 10.59
CA GLU A 146 -20.71 -11.09 9.55
C GLU A 146 -20.14 -10.88 8.14
N SER A 147 -19.50 -9.74 7.90
CA SER A 147 -18.83 -9.38 6.65
C SER A 147 -17.73 -10.38 6.30
N MET A 148 -16.88 -10.75 7.28
CA MET A 148 -15.81 -11.74 7.07
C MET A 148 -16.34 -13.14 6.73
N LYS A 149 -17.49 -13.54 7.28
CA LYS A 149 -18.11 -14.85 6.98
C LYS A 149 -18.72 -14.91 5.59
N THR A 150 -19.32 -13.80 5.16
CA THR A 150 -20.06 -13.71 3.89
C THR A 150 -19.18 -13.26 2.71
N GLY A 151 -18.00 -12.69 2.98
CA GLY A 151 -17.19 -12.00 1.98
C GLY A 151 -17.82 -10.67 1.51
N GLY A 152 -18.84 -10.18 2.22
CA GLY A 152 -19.52 -8.92 1.93
C GLY A 152 -18.78 -7.70 2.46
N TYR A 153 -19.39 -6.53 2.29
CA TYR A 153 -19.02 -5.28 2.92
C TYR A 153 -20.27 -4.62 3.52
N PHE A 154 -20.08 -3.66 4.43
CA PHE A 154 -21.17 -2.88 5.01
C PHE A 154 -20.82 -1.40 5.05
N LEU A 155 -21.86 -0.57 5.11
CA LEU A 155 -21.82 0.89 5.07
C LEU A 155 -22.32 1.50 6.39
N VAL A 156 -22.39 2.82 6.42
CA VAL A 156 -22.86 3.57 7.60
C VAL A 156 -24.31 3.22 7.94
N ASP A 157 -25.17 3.03 6.95
CA ASP A 157 -26.58 2.69 7.19
C ASP A 157 -26.73 1.32 7.84
N ASP A 158 -25.93 0.33 7.43
CA ASP A 158 -25.91 -0.99 8.06
C ASP A 158 -25.48 -0.90 9.53
N LEU A 159 -24.48 -0.07 9.84
CA LEU A 159 -24.07 0.18 11.23
C LEU A 159 -25.17 0.85 12.05
N LEU A 160 -25.91 1.81 11.47
CA LEU A 160 -27.04 2.45 12.14
C LEU A 160 -28.17 1.46 12.44
N CYS A 161 -28.43 0.51 11.54
CA CYS A 161 -29.37 -0.58 11.75
C CYS A 161 -28.87 -1.54 12.84
N LYS A 162 -27.61 -1.97 12.77
CA LYS A 162 -27.02 -2.88 13.77
C LYS A 162 -27.02 -2.27 15.17
N ILE A 163 -26.81 -0.96 15.31
CA ILE A 163 -26.92 -0.28 16.61
C ILE A 163 -28.31 -0.49 17.25
N ASP A 164 -29.39 -0.41 16.47
CA ASP A 164 -30.73 -0.67 16.99
C ASP A 164 -30.93 -2.15 17.35
N GLU A 165 -30.32 -3.08 16.61
CA GLU A 165 -30.41 -4.53 16.84
C GLU A 165 -29.71 -4.96 18.14
N VAL A 166 -28.51 -4.42 18.40
CA VAL A 166 -27.68 -4.85 19.55
C VAL A 166 -28.00 -4.07 20.82
N ALA A 167 -28.56 -2.87 20.72
CA ALA A 167 -28.85 -2.01 21.87
C ALA A 167 -29.71 -2.69 22.97
N PRO A 168 -30.80 -3.43 22.64
CA PRO A 168 -31.58 -4.15 23.65
C PRO A 168 -30.78 -5.23 24.37
N GLN A 169 -29.89 -5.92 23.66
CA GLN A 169 -29.06 -7.00 24.19
C GLN A 169 -28.05 -6.48 25.22
N LEU A 170 -27.55 -5.26 25.01
CA LEU A 170 -26.66 -4.56 25.91
C LEU A 170 -27.40 -3.77 27.01
N GLY A 171 -28.73 -3.87 27.10
CA GLY A 171 -29.54 -3.12 28.08
C GLY A 171 -29.49 -1.60 27.88
N MET A 172 -29.21 -1.14 26.66
CA MET A 172 -29.05 0.28 26.36
C MET A 172 -30.41 1.00 26.32
N LYS A 173 -30.45 2.19 26.91
CA LYS A 173 -31.66 3.02 26.95
C LYS A 173 -31.75 3.91 25.72
N SER A 174 -32.96 4.34 25.37
CA SER A 174 -33.22 5.27 24.25
C SER A 174 -32.42 6.57 24.33
N VAL A 175 -32.11 7.04 25.55
CA VAL A 175 -31.26 8.21 25.82
C VAL A 175 -29.80 8.03 25.39
N THR A 176 -29.33 6.79 25.22
CA THR A 176 -27.99 6.45 24.73
C THR A 176 -28.02 6.15 23.23
N ILE A 177 -29.05 5.44 22.77
CA ILE A 177 -29.18 5.00 21.37
C ILE A 177 -29.30 6.19 20.41
N LYS A 178 -30.19 7.15 20.71
CA LYS A 178 -30.43 8.29 19.82
C LYS A 178 -29.16 9.14 19.62
N PRO A 179 -28.43 9.54 20.67
CA PRO A 179 -27.15 10.23 20.50
C PRO A 179 -26.10 9.39 19.77
N ALA A 180 -25.95 8.09 20.11
CA ALA A 180 -24.99 7.21 19.44
C ALA A 180 -25.23 7.17 17.92
N LYS A 181 -26.47 6.93 17.49
CA LYS A 181 -26.84 6.95 16.06
C LYS A 181 -26.60 8.30 15.41
N SER A 182 -26.98 9.39 16.06
CA SER A 182 -26.76 10.75 15.54
C SER A 182 -25.27 11.06 15.34
N ARG A 183 -24.39 10.58 16.24
CA ARG A 183 -22.94 10.72 16.09
C ARG A 183 -22.39 9.82 15.00
N THR A 184 -22.82 8.56 14.94
CA THR A 184 -22.42 7.63 13.87
C THR A 184 -22.87 8.11 12.49
N GLU A 185 -24.03 8.76 12.37
CA GLU A 185 -24.51 9.31 11.11
C GLU A 185 -23.60 10.39 10.54
N SER A 186 -22.82 11.08 11.38
CA SER A 186 -21.84 12.07 10.92
C SER A 186 -20.76 11.47 9.99
N LEU A 187 -20.52 10.15 10.07
CA LEU A 187 -19.60 9.43 9.18
C LEU A 187 -20.04 9.52 7.71
N LYS A 188 -21.33 9.70 7.42
CA LYS A 188 -21.83 9.94 6.05
C LYS A 188 -21.26 11.20 5.40
N ARG A 189 -20.73 12.14 6.20
CA ARG A 189 -20.10 13.37 5.70
C ARG A 189 -18.67 13.14 5.22
N ILE A 190 -18.06 12.00 5.55
CA ILE A 190 -16.71 11.64 5.15
C ILE A 190 -16.78 11.13 3.71
N LYS A 191 -16.37 11.99 2.76
CA LYS A 191 -16.57 11.75 1.32
C LYS A 191 -15.88 10.50 0.78
N TYR A 192 -14.85 10.00 1.47
CA TYR A 192 -14.15 8.79 1.05
C TYR A 192 -14.77 7.51 1.62
N LEU A 193 -15.82 7.58 2.46
CA LEU A 193 -16.57 6.42 2.91
C LEU A 193 -17.76 6.17 1.99
N GLY A 194 -17.92 4.92 1.55
CA GLY A 194 -18.96 4.55 0.58
C GLY A 194 -18.75 3.16 0.02
N GLU A 195 -19.44 2.84 -1.07
CA GLU A 195 -19.30 1.54 -1.73
C GLU A 195 -17.87 1.30 -2.23
N THR A 196 -17.46 0.04 -2.34
CA THR A 196 -16.11 -0.28 -2.80
C THR A 196 -15.92 0.02 -4.29
N LEU A 197 -14.68 0.32 -4.68
CA LEU A 197 -14.29 0.43 -6.07
C LEU A 197 -14.38 -0.93 -6.78
N ARG A 198 -15.26 -1.06 -7.77
CA ARG A 198 -15.26 -2.22 -8.68
C ARG A 198 -14.15 -2.10 -9.73
N LEU A 199 -12.92 -2.40 -9.33
CA LEU A 199 -11.76 -2.47 -10.24
C LEU A 199 -11.92 -3.57 -11.33
N ALA A 200 -12.73 -4.60 -11.04
CA ALA A 200 -12.89 -5.77 -11.91
C ALA A 200 -13.62 -5.49 -13.24
N GLU A 201 -14.47 -4.46 -13.31
CA GLU A 201 -15.30 -4.22 -14.50
C GLU A 201 -14.61 -3.35 -15.57
N ARG A 202 -13.46 -2.74 -15.27
CA ARG A 202 -12.70 -1.91 -16.22
C ARG A 202 -11.53 -2.62 -16.92
N ASN A 203 -11.03 -3.72 -16.38
CA ASN A 203 -9.79 -4.37 -16.85
C ASN A 203 -10.00 -5.62 -17.72
N SER A 204 -11.23 -6.09 -17.91
CA SER A 204 -11.55 -7.23 -18.80
C SER A 204 -11.31 -6.96 -20.30
N SER A 205 -10.93 -5.73 -20.67
CA SER A 205 -10.65 -5.33 -22.07
C SER A 205 -9.17 -5.17 -22.42
N ARG A 206 -8.23 -5.32 -21.47
CA ARG A 206 -6.78 -5.23 -21.76
C ARG A 206 -6.08 -6.51 -21.34
N ARG A 207 -5.92 -7.42 -22.31
CA ARG A 207 -4.96 -8.53 -22.24
C ARG A 207 -3.63 -7.95 -21.78
N TYR A 208 -3.09 -8.47 -20.67
CA TYR A 208 -1.73 -8.20 -20.24
C TYR A 208 -0.78 -8.57 -21.39
N TYR A 209 -0.23 -7.56 -22.06
CA TYR A 209 0.77 -7.75 -23.10
C TYR A 209 2.07 -8.23 -22.45
N GLN A 210 2.41 -9.50 -22.68
CA GLN A 210 3.76 -10.01 -22.52
C GLN A 210 4.62 -9.46 -23.66
N HIS A 211 5.06 -8.21 -23.56
CA HIS A 211 6.22 -7.75 -24.31
C HIS A 211 7.19 -7.11 -23.32
N ARG A 212 8.36 -7.75 -23.14
CA ARG A 212 9.52 -7.11 -22.52
C ARG A 212 9.76 -5.81 -23.27
N LEU A 213 9.56 -4.67 -22.61
CA LEU A 213 10.12 -3.42 -23.09
C LEU A 213 11.65 -3.60 -23.06
N PRO A 214 12.38 -3.30 -24.15
CA PRO A 214 13.84 -3.29 -24.10
C PRO A 214 14.25 -2.24 -23.07
N ARG A 215 15.08 -2.64 -22.08
CA ARG A 215 15.64 -1.71 -21.10
C ARG A 215 16.38 -0.60 -21.86
N HIS A 216 15.93 0.64 -21.75
CA HIS A 216 16.69 1.77 -22.27
C HIS A 216 17.89 1.98 -21.34
N VAL A 217 19.07 1.68 -21.88
CA VAL A 217 20.35 2.05 -21.27
C VAL A 217 20.50 3.56 -21.46
N GLY A 218 19.91 4.33 -20.56
CA GLY A 218 20.18 5.76 -20.42
C GLY A 218 21.57 5.94 -19.81
N VAL A 219 22.45 6.59 -20.59
CA VAL A 219 23.83 6.97 -20.27
C VAL A 219 23.89 7.92 -19.08
#